data_AF-A0A352Q1I9-F1
#
_entry.id   AF-A0A352Q1I9-F1
#
_cell.length_a   1.000
_cell.length_b   1.000
_cell.length_c   1.000
_cell.angle_alpha   90.00
_cell.angle_beta   90.00
_cell.angle_gamma   90.00
#
_symmetry.space_group_name_H-M   'P 1'
#
loop_
_entity.id
_entity.type
_entity.pdbx_description
1 polymer ?
#
loop_
_entity_poly.entity_id
_entity_poly.type
_entity_poly.pdbx_seq_one_letter_code
_entity_poly.pdbx_strand_id
1 'polypeptide(L)'
;MNKLQCVITLVVAILFGGAGSVVLAKALPESGDTKEAQRVYEKGAALTMDDLPRSRIQQSLRALQSPARERALQWLNSFTFNERDLDSLNLDRDGGVFYTDKAPAKTKNEVLRHDGFSYVDDTIDVFRLHSKPGSENVLYIDFDGHEIRGTAWNRTGRTLYQAMPFNLDGDGKQFSGAEKANIHEIWRQIAKDFVGYDVDVTTEQPEFFGKTTGHVIITRHIDAHGEPMPYHQTSGVAYVGVWGRYDFAYYSPALVYYDNMPRYAQHIADAAAIKLKRALWHRLPSGQTPRQFSSKNV
;
A
#
# COMPACT_ATOMS: atom_id res chain seq x y z
N MET A 1 -54.57 49.00 12.04
CA MET A 1 -53.40 48.50 12.80
C MET A 1 -52.39 48.02 11.77
N ASN A 2 -51.56 48.89 11.16
CA ASN A 2 -50.40 49.64 11.68
C ASN A 2 -49.23 48.73 12.13
N LYS A 3 -47.93 49.02 11.92
CA LYS A 3 -47.10 49.95 11.07
C LYS A 3 -45.63 49.48 11.29
N LEU A 4 -44.60 49.70 10.46
CA LEU A 4 -44.39 50.40 9.18
C LEU A 4 -43.23 49.71 8.39
N GLN A 5 -42.96 50.20 7.18
CA GLN A 5 -41.74 50.04 6.36
C GLN A 5 -40.43 50.53 7.03
N CYS A 6 -39.25 50.09 6.55
CA CYS A 6 -38.09 50.92 6.14
C CYS A 6 -36.92 50.00 5.70
N VAL A 7 -36.40 50.03 4.47
CA VAL A 7 -35.66 51.06 3.71
C VAL A 7 -34.16 50.76 3.64
N ILE A 8 -33.76 50.62 2.37
CA ILE A 8 -32.43 50.55 1.76
C ILE A 8 -31.44 51.66 2.22
N THR A 9 -30.15 51.32 2.18
CA THR A 9 -28.96 52.22 2.18
C THR A 9 -28.49 52.85 3.50
N LEU A 10 -27.22 52.57 3.84
CA LEU A 10 -26.29 53.64 4.22
C LEU A 10 -24.97 53.50 3.45
N VAL A 11 -24.47 54.64 2.96
CA VAL A 11 -23.29 54.80 2.10
C VAL A 11 -22.02 54.88 2.95
N VAL A 12 -20.92 54.26 2.49
CA VAL A 12 -19.56 54.74 2.80
C VAL A 12 -18.80 54.92 1.49
N ALA A 13 -18.75 56.15 1.02
CA ALA A 13 -17.83 56.59 -0.01
C ALA A 13 -16.74 57.43 0.68
N ILE A 14 -15.51 56.91 0.72
CA ILE A 14 -14.32 57.72 0.93
C ILE A 14 -13.34 57.37 -0.19
N LEU A 15 -13.20 58.31 -1.13
CA LEU A 15 -12.08 58.35 -2.05
C LEU A 15 -10.83 58.75 -1.26
N PHE A 16 -9.80 57.91 -1.25
CA PHE A 16 -8.39 58.34 -1.38
C PHE A 16 -7.56 57.16 -1.89
N GLY A 17 -6.62 57.44 -2.80
CA GLY A 17 -5.93 56.41 -3.58
C GLY A 17 -4.82 55.69 -2.79
N GLY A 18 -4.63 54.40 -3.12
CA GLY A 18 -3.54 53.57 -2.62
C GLY A 18 -3.81 52.10 -2.93
N ALA A 19 -2.94 51.46 -3.71
CA ALA A 19 -3.06 50.03 -3.99
C ALA A 19 -2.70 49.22 -2.74
N GLY A 20 -3.71 48.63 -2.08
CA GLY A 20 -3.54 47.77 -0.92
C GLY A 20 -4.70 46.80 -0.79
N SER A 21 -4.41 45.50 -0.84
CA SER A 21 -5.41 44.44 -0.71
C SER A 21 -5.94 44.39 0.73
N VAL A 22 -7.23 44.72 0.92
CA VAL A 22 -7.88 44.64 2.23
C VAL A 22 -8.25 43.20 2.55
N VAL A 23 -7.55 42.58 3.51
CA VAL A 23 -7.92 41.28 4.08
C VAL A 23 -9.05 41.51 5.10
N LEU A 24 -10.27 41.12 4.75
CA LEU A 24 -11.44 41.28 5.62
C LEU A 24 -11.57 40.09 6.60
N ALA A 25 -10.79 40.11 7.68
CA ALA A 25 -10.93 39.14 8.77
C ALA A 25 -12.17 39.47 9.62
N LYS A 26 -13.28 38.75 9.40
CA LYS A 26 -14.48 38.81 10.25
C LYS A 26 -14.52 37.58 11.16
N ALA A 27 -14.09 37.75 12.41
CA ALA A 27 -14.15 36.71 13.43
C ALA A 27 -15.21 37.05 14.49
N LEU A 28 -16.19 36.17 14.67
CA LEU A 28 -16.94 35.95 15.91
C LEU A 28 -17.31 34.46 15.97
N PRO A 29 -17.41 33.85 17.16
CA PRO A 29 -17.26 32.39 17.31
C PRO A 29 -18.58 31.64 17.34
N GLU A 30 -18.60 30.45 16.74
CA GLU A 30 -19.49 29.36 17.16
C GLU A 30 -18.67 28.08 17.32
N SER A 31 -19.03 27.29 18.33
CA SER A 31 -18.37 26.05 18.71
C SER A 31 -18.61 24.95 17.67
N GLY A 32 -17.67 24.80 16.74
CA GLY A 32 -17.60 23.68 15.81
C GLY A 32 -16.38 22.80 16.11
N ASP A 33 -16.60 21.49 16.19
CA ASP A 33 -15.56 20.47 16.18
C ASP A 33 -14.70 20.64 14.92
N THR A 34 -13.51 21.22 15.06
CA THR A 34 -12.61 21.47 13.94
C THR A 34 -11.98 20.16 13.49
N LYS A 35 -12.69 19.46 12.58
CA LYS A 35 -12.04 18.54 11.64
C LYS A 35 -10.92 19.31 10.95
N GLU A 36 -9.70 19.07 11.42
CA GLU A 36 -8.48 19.64 10.88
C GLU A 36 -8.47 19.40 9.37
N ALA A 37 -8.38 20.48 8.59
CA ALA A 37 -8.50 20.41 7.14
C ALA A 37 -7.30 19.60 6.59
N GLN A 38 -7.56 18.34 6.27
CA GLN A 38 -6.52 17.40 5.83
C GLN A 38 -5.85 17.93 4.57
N ARG A 39 -4.56 18.27 4.67
CA ARG A 39 -3.77 18.63 3.51
C ARG A 39 -3.57 17.40 2.61
N VAL A 40 -3.83 17.60 1.32
CA VAL A 40 -3.55 16.64 0.26
C VAL A 40 -2.39 17.19 -0.57
N TYR A 41 -1.42 16.34 -0.87
CA TYR A 41 -0.29 16.64 -1.73
C TYR A 41 -0.59 16.00 -3.08
N GLU A 42 -0.90 16.82 -4.09
CA GLU A 42 -1.36 16.33 -5.39
C GLU A 42 -0.21 15.92 -6.31
N LYS A 43 -0.44 14.86 -7.10
CA LYS A 43 0.48 14.44 -8.16
C LYS A 43 0.78 15.61 -9.11
N GLY A 44 2.07 15.85 -9.36
CA GLY A 44 2.52 16.92 -10.25
C GLY A 44 2.47 18.32 -9.64
N ALA A 45 2.03 18.47 -8.38
CA ALA A 45 2.42 19.65 -7.60
C ALA A 45 3.95 19.72 -7.53
N ALA A 46 4.51 20.93 -7.49
CA ALA A 46 5.95 21.10 -7.35
C ALA A 46 6.37 21.03 -5.87
N LEU A 47 6.09 19.91 -5.18
CA LEU A 47 6.39 19.75 -3.75
C LEU A 47 7.87 20.02 -3.49
N THR A 48 8.12 21.00 -2.62
CA THR A 48 9.43 21.24 -2.04
C THR A 48 9.51 20.62 -0.65
N MET A 49 10.73 20.53 -0.14
CA MET A 49 11.00 20.03 1.20
C MET A 49 10.39 20.91 2.31
N ASP A 50 10.09 22.18 2.03
CA ASP A 50 9.59 23.14 3.02
C ASP A 50 8.04 23.19 3.05
N ASP A 51 7.36 22.64 2.04
CA ASP A 51 5.90 22.48 2.01
C ASP A 51 5.37 21.37 2.94
N LEU A 52 6.25 20.44 3.31
CA LEU A 52 5.96 19.34 4.23
C LEU A 52 6.01 19.80 5.69
N PRO A 53 5.09 19.33 6.56
CA PRO A 53 5.18 19.59 8.00
C PRO A 53 6.43 18.92 8.60
N ARG A 54 6.78 19.36 9.81
CA ARG A 54 7.85 18.77 10.62
C ARG A 54 7.54 17.30 10.92
N SER A 55 8.08 16.44 10.08
CA SER A 55 7.74 15.01 9.99
C SER A 55 9.00 14.18 9.75
N ARG A 56 8.89 12.87 9.98
CA ARG A 56 9.98 11.92 9.71
C ARG A 56 10.43 11.96 8.24
N ILE A 57 9.49 12.07 7.30
CA ILE A 57 9.80 12.23 5.87
C ILE A 57 10.57 13.52 5.58
N GLN A 58 10.15 14.66 6.15
CA GLN A 58 10.88 15.92 5.95
C GLN A 58 12.32 15.84 6.50
N GLN A 59 12.51 15.20 7.65
CA GLN A 59 13.83 14.96 8.23
C GLN A 59 14.68 14.03 7.33
N SER A 60 14.09 12.95 6.81
CA SER A 60 14.75 12.06 5.86
C SER A 60 15.19 12.79 4.58
N LEU A 61 14.33 13.64 3.99
CA LEU A 61 14.69 14.48 2.84
C LEU A 61 15.88 15.40 3.15
N ARG A 62 15.90 16.05 4.32
CA ARG A 62 17.02 16.91 4.77
C ARG A 62 18.33 16.12 4.97
N ALA A 63 18.24 14.83 5.31
CA ALA A 63 19.40 13.96 5.52
C ALA A 63 19.97 13.35 4.22
N LEU A 64 19.14 13.13 3.19
CA LEU A 64 19.61 12.63 1.89
C LEU A 64 20.54 13.63 1.20
N GLN A 65 21.62 13.15 0.59
CA GLN A 65 22.48 13.95 -0.30
C GLN A 65 21.87 14.03 -1.71
N SER A 66 22.26 15.02 -2.51
CA SER A 66 22.02 14.97 -3.96
C SER A 66 22.90 13.88 -4.59
N PRO A 67 22.41 13.11 -5.57
CA PRO A 67 21.12 13.25 -6.27
C PRO A 67 19.92 12.54 -5.59
N ALA A 68 20.14 11.74 -4.53
CA ALA A 68 19.07 10.96 -3.88
C ALA A 68 17.90 11.82 -3.37
N ARG A 69 18.19 13.00 -2.80
CA ARG A 69 17.16 13.96 -2.34
C ARG A 69 16.25 14.43 -3.48
N GLU A 70 16.82 14.72 -4.65
CA GLU A 70 16.08 15.19 -5.82
C GLU A 70 15.20 14.08 -6.38
N ARG A 71 15.72 12.85 -6.48
CA ARG A 71 14.95 11.66 -6.84
C ARG A 71 13.78 11.41 -5.87
N ALA A 72 13.99 11.60 -4.55
CA ALA A 72 12.94 11.44 -3.55
C ALA A 72 11.80 12.47 -3.74
N LEU A 73 12.12 13.75 -3.97
CA LEU A 73 11.13 14.78 -4.25
C LEU A 73 10.39 14.52 -5.58
N GLN A 74 11.11 14.14 -6.63
CA GLN A 74 10.50 13.77 -7.92
C GLN A 74 9.55 12.57 -7.80
N TRP A 75 9.91 11.57 -6.98
CA TRP A 75 9.06 10.40 -6.76
C TRP A 75 7.85 10.75 -5.88
N LEU A 76 8.00 11.53 -4.80
CA LEU A 76 6.86 12.03 -4.03
C LEU A 76 5.88 12.83 -4.91
N ASN A 77 6.39 13.64 -5.85
CA ASN A 77 5.58 14.37 -6.83
C ASN A 77 4.92 13.48 -7.90
N SER A 78 5.25 12.19 -7.99
CA SER A 78 4.68 11.28 -8.99
C SER A 78 3.32 10.67 -8.62
N PHE A 79 2.85 10.87 -7.37
CA PHE A 79 1.58 10.36 -6.86
C PHE A 79 0.93 11.31 -5.84
N THR A 80 -0.40 11.25 -5.71
CA THR A 80 -1.15 12.00 -4.68
C THR A 80 -1.11 11.26 -3.34
N PHE A 81 -0.97 11.96 -2.22
CA PHE A 81 -1.08 11.39 -0.86
C PHE A 81 -1.61 12.40 0.16
N ASN A 82 -2.15 11.93 1.27
CA ASN A 82 -2.65 12.76 2.37
C ASN A 82 -1.54 13.03 3.39
N GLU A 83 -1.67 14.11 4.17
CA GLU A 83 -0.72 14.38 5.27
C GLU A 83 -0.65 13.25 6.31
N ARG A 84 -1.75 12.53 6.56
CA ARG A 84 -1.78 11.35 7.44
C ARG A 84 -0.89 10.20 6.93
N ASP A 85 -0.61 10.15 5.63
CA ASP A 85 0.19 9.09 5.02
C ASP A 85 1.69 9.27 5.31
N LEU A 86 2.14 10.47 5.74
CA LEU A 86 3.54 10.78 6.07
C LEU A 86 4.12 9.93 7.20
N ASP A 87 3.28 9.43 8.11
CA ASP A 87 3.67 8.49 9.17
C ASP A 87 4.17 7.16 8.60
N SER A 88 3.53 6.71 7.52
CA SER A 88 3.71 5.40 6.89
C SER A 88 4.61 5.45 5.65
N LEU A 89 4.79 6.63 5.04
CA LEU A 89 5.77 6.87 3.99
C LEU A 89 7.21 6.81 4.52
N ASN A 90 8.13 6.34 3.69
CA ASN A 90 9.54 6.22 4.00
C ASN A 90 10.40 6.51 2.74
N LEU A 91 11.68 6.82 2.96
CA LEU A 91 12.69 7.00 1.92
C LEU A 91 13.87 6.05 2.16
N ASP A 92 14.36 5.41 1.10
CA ASP A 92 15.65 4.71 1.09
C ASP A 92 16.82 5.71 0.88
N ARG A 93 18.08 5.23 0.99
CA ARG A 93 19.28 6.09 0.87
C ARG A 93 19.50 6.65 -0.53
N ASP A 94 18.92 6.06 -1.56
CA ASP A 94 19.05 6.49 -2.95
C ASP A 94 17.82 7.33 -3.40
N GLY A 95 16.86 7.57 -2.50
CA GLY A 95 15.66 8.37 -2.73
C GLY A 95 14.44 7.59 -3.22
N GLY A 96 14.40 6.26 -3.06
CA GLY A 96 13.20 5.47 -3.35
C GLY A 96 12.12 5.62 -2.29
N VAL A 97 10.86 5.70 -2.72
CA VAL A 97 9.70 5.95 -1.85
C VAL A 97 8.91 4.66 -1.62
N PHE A 98 8.68 4.31 -0.36
CA PHE A 98 7.94 3.10 0.03
C PHE A 98 7.02 3.33 1.23
N TYR A 99 6.00 2.50 1.36
CA TYR A 99 5.09 2.46 2.51
C TYR A 99 5.44 1.31 3.45
N THR A 100 5.39 1.58 4.75
CA THR A 100 5.33 0.60 5.84
C THR A 100 4.00 0.70 6.55
N ASP A 101 3.31 -0.41 6.81
CA ASP A 101 2.10 -0.37 7.63
C ASP A 101 2.39 -0.72 9.09
N LYS A 102 1.78 0.04 10.01
CA LYS A 102 1.81 -0.29 11.44
C LYS A 102 1.22 -1.69 11.62
N ALA A 103 1.94 -2.57 12.30
CA ALA A 103 1.43 -3.87 12.70
C ALA A 103 0.19 -3.66 13.59
N PRO A 104 -0.95 -4.33 13.32
CA PRO A 104 -2.08 -4.29 14.23
C PRO A 104 -1.69 -4.92 15.57
N ALA A 105 -2.26 -4.44 16.66
CA ALA A 105 -1.93 -4.93 18.00
C ALA A 105 -2.37 -6.40 18.16
N LYS A 106 -1.40 -7.31 18.32
CA LYS A 106 -1.64 -8.73 18.62
C LYS A 106 -2.39 -8.85 19.95
N THR A 107 -3.52 -9.53 19.96
CA THR A 107 -4.27 -9.85 21.18
C THR A 107 -3.77 -11.16 21.79
N LYS A 108 -3.56 -11.18 23.11
CA LYS A 108 -2.89 -12.28 23.82
C LYS A 108 -3.61 -13.65 23.77
N ASN A 109 -4.84 -13.70 23.26
CA ASN A 109 -5.68 -14.88 23.18
C ASN A 109 -5.96 -15.32 21.72
N GLU A 110 -5.08 -14.98 20.79
CA GLU A 110 -5.05 -15.52 19.42
C GLU A 110 -4.61 -17.00 19.43
N VAL A 111 -5.52 -17.86 19.92
CA VAL A 111 -5.64 -19.21 19.38
C VAL A 111 -5.81 -19.07 17.87
N LEU A 112 -5.15 -19.92 17.08
CA LEU A 112 -5.39 -20.07 15.64
C LEU A 112 -6.86 -20.46 15.41
N ARG A 113 -7.77 -19.49 15.42
CA ARG A 113 -9.14 -19.72 14.99
C ARG A 113 -9.11 -19.93 13.49
N HIS A 114 -9.24 -21.19 13.09
CA HIS A 114 -9.90 -21.52 11.85
C HIS A 114 -11.32 -20.97 11.93
N ASP A 115 -11.49 -19.72 11.48
CA ASP A 115 -12.80 -19.12 11.29
C ASP A 115 -13.49 -19.81 10.11
N GLY A 116 -14.08 -20.99 10.37
CA GLY A 116 -15.11 -21.62 9.55
C GLY A 116 -14.76 -22.10 8.13
N PHE A 117 -13.56 -21.83 7.61
CA PHE A 117 -13.17 -22.25 6.26
C PHE A 117 -12.73 -23.73 6.24
N SER A 118 -13.74 -24.58 6.08
CA SER A 118 -13.61 -26.00 5.79
C SER A 118 -12.73 -26.26 4.57
N TYR A 119 -11.84 -27.25 4.69
CA TYR A 119 -11.28 -28.10 3.64
C TYR A 119 -11.36 -27.56 2.19
N VAL A 120 -10.23 -27.11 1.66
CA VAL A 120 -10.02 -27.05 0.21
C VAL A 120 -9.93 -28.48 -0.32
N ASP A 121 -10.64 -28.76 -1.41
CA ASP A 121 -10.60 -30.04 -2.11
C ASP A 121 -9.16 -30.39 -2.50
N ASP A 122 -8.70 -31.61 -2.18
CA ASP A 122 -7.32 -32.04 -2.47
C ASP A 122 -6.98 -32.09 -3.98
N THR A 123 -7.97 -31.95 -4.87
CA THR A 123 -7.77 -31.77 -6.32
C THR A 123 -7.42 -30.34 -6.72
N ILE A 124 -7.61 -29.34 -5.84
CA ILE A 124 -7.23 -27.95 -6.08
C ILE A 124 -5.75 -27.77 -5.75
N ASP A 125 -4.94 -27.56 -6.78
CA ASP A 125 -3.56 -27.11 -6.61
C ASP A 125 -3.54 -25.62 -6.25
N VAL A 126 -3.37 -25.33 -4.96
CA VAL A 126 -3.33 -23.96 -4.43
C VAL A 126 -2.11 -23.15 -4.88
N PHE A 127 -1.15 -23.76 -5.57
CA PHE A 127 0.00 -23.11 -6.22
C PHE A 127 -0.20 -22.93 -7.73
N ARG A 128 -1.42 -23.16 -8.24
CA ARG A 128 -1.80 -22.96 -9.65
C ARG A 128 -3.16 -22.26 -9.79
N LEU A 129 -3.47 -21.36 -8.86
CA LEU A 129 -4.70 -20.57 -8.89
C LEU A 129 -4.52 -19.37 -9.82
N HIS A 130 -5.53 -19.03 -10.61
CA HIS A 130 -5.53 -17.88 -11.53
C HIS A 130 -6.90 -17.22 -11.56
N SER A 131 -6.96 -15.90 -11.41
CA SER A 131 -8.22 -15.16 -11.52
C SER A 131 -8.59 -14.86 -12.96
N LYS A 132 -7.60 -14.77 -13.85
CA LYS A 132 -7.76 -14.43 -15.26
C LYS A 132 -6.56 -14.91 -16.11
N PRO A 133 -6.43 -16.24 -16.35
CA PRO A 133 -5.34 -16.79 -17.16
C PRO A 133 -5.15 -16.05 -18.50
N GLY A 134 -3.90 -15.74 -18.83
CA GLY A 134 -3.54 -15.10 -20.10
C GLY A 134 -3.67 -13.57 -20.14
N SER A 135 -3.87 -12.88 -19.02
CA SER A 135 -3.65 -11.43 -18.95
C SER A 135 -2.15 -11.09 -19.03
N GLU A 136 -1.79 -10.00 -19.72
CA GLU A 136 -0.40 -9.50 -19.77
C GLU A 136 0.07 -8.88 -18.45
N ASN A 137 -0.87 -8.59 -17.55
CA ASN A 137 -0.62 -8.05 -16.21
C ASN A 137 -0.84 -9.15 -15.18
N VAL A 138 0.20 -9.49 -14.43
CA VAL A 138 0.16 -10.58 -13.45
C VAL A 138 0.48 -10.05 -12.05
N LEU A 139 -0.29 -10.45 -11.04
CA LEU A 139 0.03 -10.25 -9.62
C LEU A 139 0.23 -11.63 -8.99
N TYR A 140 1.50 -12.01 -8.84
CA TYR A 140 1.92 -13.25 -8.19
C TYR A 140 1.95 -13.08 -6.67
N ILE A 141 1.27 -13.98 -5.97
CA ILE A 141 1.26 -14.11 -4.52
C ILE A 141 2.11 -15.32 -4.15
N ASP A 142 3.29 -15.05 -3.61
CA ASP A 142 4.33 -16.02 -3.25
C ASP A 142 4.10 -16.49 -1.81
N PHE A 143 3.92 -17.79 -1.65
CA PHE A 143 3.70 -18.47 -0.36
C PHE A 143 4.77 -19.54 -0.07
N ASP A 144 5.53 -19.96 -1.06
CA ASP A 144 6.58 -20.99 -1.00
C ASP A 144 7.96 -20.42 -0.62
N GLY A 145 8.11 -19.09 -0.59
CA GLY A 145 9.30 -18.41 -0.09
C GLY A 145 10.29 -18.08 -1.19
N HIS A 146 11.23 -17.18 -0.89
CA HIS A 146 11.98 -16.49 -1.94
C HIS A 146 13.40 -16.08 -1.53
N GLU A 147 14.35 -16.16 -2.46
CA GLU A 147 15.69 -15.56 -2.30
C GLU A 147 15.67 -14.10 -2.80
N ILE A 148 15.72 -13.12 -1.89
CA ILE A 148 15.68 -11.69 -2.27
C ILE A 148 17.10 -11.14 -2.34
N ARG A 149 17.61 -10.95 -3.57
CA ARG A 149 18.95 -10.43 -3.88
C ARG A 149 18.92 -9.46 -5.04
N GLY A 150 19.88 -8.53 -5.08
CA GLY A 150 20.02 -7.55 -6.17
C GLY A 150 18.91 -6.51 -6.27
N THR A 151 17.99 -6.45 -5.31
CA THR A 151 16.87 -5.50 -5.27
C THR A 151 17.24 -4.25 -4.44
N ALA A 152 16.37 -3.23 -4.48
CA ALA A 152 16.48 -2.04 -3.66
C ALA A 152 16.53 -2.35 -2.15
N TRP A 153 15.88 -3.44 -1.70
CA TRP A 153 15.96 -3.90 -0.30
C TRP A 153 17.38 -4.29 0.10
N ASN A 154 18.16 -4.84 -0.84
CA ASN A 154 19.55 -5.25 -0.59
C ASN A 154 20.54 -4.09 -0.67
N ARG A 155 20.14 -2.93 -1.21
CA ARG A 155 21.04 -1.79 -1.46
C ARG A 155 21.44 -1.06 -0.17
N THR A 156 20.51 -0.99 0.78
CA THR A 156 20.74 -0.37 2.11
C THR A 156 20.59 -1.36 3.27
N GLY A 157 20.16 -2.59 2.98
CA GLY A 157 19.98 -3.69 3.91
C GLY A 157 21.05 -4.78 3.75
N ARG A 158 20.64 -6.04 3.95
CA ARG A 158 21.49 -7.23 3.78
C ARG A 158 21.59 -7.64 2.32
N THR A 159 22.71 -8.23 1.92
CA THR A 159 22.98 -8.69 0.54
C THR A 159 22.11 -9.88 0.10
N LEU A 160 21.43 -10.52 1.06
CA LEU A 160 20.49 -11.61 0.91
C LEU A 160 19.43 -11.49 2.01
N TYR A 161 18.17 -11.75 1.66
CA TYR A 161 17.12 -12.14 2.61
C TYR A 161 16.48 -13.44 2.10
N GLN A 162 16.38 -14.46 2.95
CA GLN A 162 15.73 -15.72 2.61
C GLN A 162 14.31 -15.74 3.20
N ALA A 163 13.34 -15.25 2.44
CA ALA A 163 11.93 -15.33 2.82
C ALA A 163 11.52 -16.81 2.96
N MET A 164 10.73 -17.11 3.99
CA MET A 164 10.32 -18.48 4.29
C MET A 164 8.93 -18.79 3.73
N PRO A 165 8.64 -20.08 3.47
CA PRO A 165 7.28 -20.53 3.18
C PRO A 165 6.30 -20.07 4.26
N PHE A 166 5.07 -19.80 3.84
CA PHE A 166 3.94 -19.54 4.72
C PHE A 166 3.69 -20.75 5.64
N ASN A 167 3.65 -20.51 6.94
CA ASN A 167 3.62 -21.57 7.94
C ASN A 167 2.83 -21.12 9.19
N LEU A 168 1.70 -21.81 9.44
CA LEU A 168 0.80 -21.57 10.55
C LEU A 168 1.01 -22.54 11.70
N ASP A 169 1.33 -23.81 11.44
CA ASP A 169 1.38 -24.88 12.44
C ASP A 169 2.77 -25.18 13.04
N GLY A 170 3.83 -24.69 12.40
CA GLY A 170 5.23 -24.77 12.83
C GLY A 170 6.05 -25.88 12.15
N ASP A 171 5.46 -26.70 11.29
CA ASP A 171 6.10 -27.85 10.62
C ASP A 171 7.23 -27.42 9.67
N GLY A 172 6.94 -26.50 8.73
CA GLY A 172 7.90 -25.88 7.81
C GLY A 172 8.52 -26.81 6.77
N LYS A 173 7.98 -28.02 6.59
CA LYS A 173 8.41 -29.06 5.66
C LYS A 173 7.39 -29.31 4.56
N GLN A 174 6.09 -29.21 4.85
CA GLN A 174 5.00 -29.42 3.90
C GLN A 174 3.81 -28.53 4.25
N PHE A 175 3.08 -28.04 3.24
CA PHE A 175 1.85 -27.29 3.46
C PHE A 175 0.72 -28.21 3.95
N SER A 176 0.25 -27.98 5.16
CA SER A 176 -0.89 -28.72 5.73
C SER A 176 -2.21 -28.33 5.05
N GLY A 177 -3.24 -29.18 5.14
CA GLY A 177 -4.56 -28.87 4.54
C GLY A 177 -5.18 -27.58 5.07
N ALA A 178 -4.87 -27.23 6.32
CA ALA A 178 -5.17 -25.96 6.96
C ALA A 178 -4.50 -24.76 6.26
N GLU A 179 -3.22 -24.89 5.92
CA GLU A 179 -2.45 -23.85 5.23
C GLU A 179 -2.91 -23.71 3.78
N LYS A 180 -3.16 -24.82 3.08
CA LYS A 180 -3.77 -24.79 1.73
C LYS A 180 -5.13 -24.07 1.72
N ALA A 181 -5.98 -24.34 2.71
CA ALA A 181 -7.25 -23.63 2.87
C ALA A 181 -7.07 -22.12 3.08
N ASN A 182 -6.06 -21.72 3.86
CA ASN A 182 -5.70 -20.31 4.04
C ASN A 182 -5.11 -19.68 2.76
N ILE A 183 -4.22 -20.37 2.04
CA ILE A 183 -3.64 -19.90 0.76
C ILE A 183 -4.75 -19.61 -0.26
N HIS A 184 -5.66 -20.57 -0.44
CA HIS A 184 -6.81 -20.42 -1.35
C HIS A 184 -7.71 -19.25 -0.95
N GLU A 185 -8.05 -19.10 0.35
CA GLU A 185 -8.88 -18.01 0.83
C GLU A 185 -8.19 -16.64 0.67
N ILE A 186 -6.89 -16.54 0.99
CA ILE A 186 -6.08 -15.32 0.81
C ILE A 186 -6.05 -14.92 -0.67
N TRP A 187 -5.74 -15.87 -1.57
CA TRP A 187 -5.77 -15.65 -3.02
C TRP A 187 -7.15 -15.18 -3.48
N ARG A 188 -8.22 -15.86 -3.07
CA ARG A 188 -9.61 -15.55 -3.47
C ARG A 188 -10.03 -14.14 -3.08
N GLN A 189 -9.62 -13.69 -1.88
CA GLN A 189 -9.88 -12.33 -1.43
C GLN A 189 -9.08 -11.28 -2.21
N ILE A 190 -7.79 -11.51 -2.46
CA ILE A 190 -6.96 -10.60 -3.26
C ILE A 190 -7.50 -10.53 -4.69
N ALA A 191 -7.85 -11.67 -5.31
CA ALA A 191 -8.46 -11.74 -6.63
C ALA A 191 -9.77 -10.94 -6.74
N LYS A 192 -10.64 -11.04 -5.71
CA LYS A 192 -11.88 -10.23 -5.62
C LYS A 192 -11.58 -8.73 -5.64
N ASP A 193 -10.53 -8.30 -4.94
CA ASP A 193 -10.11 -6.90 -4.88
C ASP A 193 -9.57 -6.34 -6.20
N PHE A 194 -9.21 -7.22 -7.16
CA PHE A 194 -8.73 -6.87 -8.49
C PHE A 194 -9.69 -7.19 -9.64
N VAL A 195 -10.92 -7.67 -9.35
CA VAL A 195 -11.91 -8.10 -10.37
C VAL A 195 -12.30 -7.02 -11.41
N GLY A 196 -12.09 -5.74 -11.09
CA GLY A 196 -12.36 -4.60 -11.98
C GLY A 196 -11.21 -4.22 -12.92
N TYR A 197 -10.10 -4.97 -12.93
CA TYR A 197 -8.90 -4.67 -13.72
C TYR A 197 -8.59 -5.78 -14.72
N ASP A 198 -7.82 -5.45 -15.76
CA ASP A 198 -7.23 -6.46 -16.63
C ASP A 198 -5.94 -6.99 -16.00
N VAL A 199 -6.11 -7.92 -15.06
CA VAL A 199 -5.04 -8.53 -14.26
C VAL A 199 -5.36 -10.01 -14.00
N ASP A 200 -4.34 -10.86 -14.05
CA ASP A 200 -4.34 -12.19 -13.45
C ASP A 200 -3.74 -12.15 -12.04
N VAL A 201 -4.53 -12.44 -11.02
CA VAL A 201 -4.04 -12.69 -9.66
C VAL A 201 -3.79 -14.18 -9.53
N THR A 202 -2.54 -14.57 -9.25
CA THR A 202 -2.11 -15.95 -9.33
C THR A 202 -1.22 -16.39 -8.17
N THR A 203 -1.24 -17.68 -7.88
CA THR A 203 -0.26 -18.38 -7.03
C THR A 203 0.70 -19.26 -7.83
N GLU A 204 0.57 -19.32 -9.16
CA GLU A 204 1.56 -19.93 -10.04
C GLU A 204 2.72 -18.95 -10.27
N GLN A 205 3.96 -19.40 -10.05
CA GLN A 205 5.13 -18.55 -10.23
C GLN A 205 5.32 -18.18 -11.71
N PRO A 206 5.33 -16.89 -12.09
CA PRO A 206 5.60 -16.47 -13.46
C PRO A 206 7.04 -16.75 -13.87
N GLU A 207 7.26 -17.18 -15.12
CA GLU A 207 8.60 -17.40 -15.68
C GLU A 207 9.46 -16.13 -15.71
N PHE A 208 8.83 -14.95 -15.75
CA PHE A 208 9.52 -13.67 -15.87
C PHE A 208 8.90 -12.55 -15.02
N PHE A 209 9.73 -11.88 -14.24
CA PHE A 209 9.36 -10.72 -13.43
C PHE A 209 9.69 -9.42 -14.16
N GLY A 210 8.73 -8.94 -14.94
CA GLY A 210 8.85 -7.73 -15.76
C GLY A 210 8.12 -6.52 -15.19
N LYS A 211 8.00 -5.48 -16.02
CA LYS A 211 7.25 -4.24 -15.69
C LYS A 211 5.74 -4.46 -15.45
N THR A 212 5.19 -5.61 -15.88
CA THR A 212 3.78 -6.02 -15.70
C THR A 212 3.63 -7.24 -14.79
N THR A 213 4.68 -7.64 -14.08
CA THR A 213 4.65 -8.76 -13.11
C THR A 213 4.85 -8.21 -11.70
N GLY A 214 3.76 -8.08 -10.95
CA GLY A 214 3.79 -7.76 -9.53
C GLY A 214 4.04 -9.00 -8.70
N HIS A 215 4.81 -8.83 -7.62
CA HIS A 215 5.22 -9.92 -6.75
C HIS A 215 5.06 -9.48 -5.30
N VAL A 216 4.25 -10.21 -4.54
CA VAL A 216 4.10 -10.05 -3.09
C VAL A 216 4.41 -11.37 -2.40
N ILE A 217 5.28 -11.34 -1.38
CA ILE A 217 5.62 -12.52 -0.59
C ILE A 217 4.91 -12.48 0.76
N ILE A 218 4.23 -13.59 1.08
CA ILE A 218 3.59 -13.86 2.37
C ILE A 218 4.56 -14.69 3.22
N THR A 219 5.38 -14.01 4.03
CA THR A 219 6.45 -14.63 4.83
C THR A 219 6.34 -14.21 6.30
N ARG A 220 7.05 -14.90 7.18
CA ARG A 220 7.27 -14.42 8.56
C ARG A 220 8.28 -13.26 8.57
N HIS A 221 8.30 -12.47 9.64
CA HIS A 221 9.17 -11.28 9.77
C HIS A 221 10.67 -11.56 9.98
N ILE A 222 11.05 -12.81 10.23
CA ILE A 222 12.43 -13.29 10.37
C ILE A 222 12.76 -14.24 9.21
N ASP A 223 13.92 -14.11 8.59
CA ASP A 223 14.33 -14.94 7.45
C ASP A 223 14.73 -16.38 7.88
N ALA A 224 15.08 -17.23 6.91
CA ALA A 224 15.50 -18.62 7.18
C ALA A 224 16.80 -18.75 7.98
N HIS A 225 17.61 -17.69 8.08
CA HIS A 225 18.87 -17.64 8.84
C HIS A 225 18.69 -17.09 10.25
N GLY A 226 17.47 -16.71 10.65
CA GLY A 226 17.19 -16.08 11.95
C GLY A 226 17.38 -14.56 11.94
N GLU A 227 17.59 -13.95 10.77
CA GLU A 227 17.88 -12.52 10.62
C GLU A 227 16.60 -11.72 10.27
N PRO A 228 16.47 -10.45 10.68
CA PRO A 228 15.25 -9.70 10.43
C PRO A 228 15.05 -9.33 8.94
N MET A 229 13.82 -9.48 8.46
CA MET A 229 13.41 -9.05 7.10
C MET A 229 13.33 -7.50 6.99
N PRO A 230 13.28 -6.90 5.77
CA PRO A 230 13.17 -5.45 5.59
C PRO A 230 11.93 -4.88 6.31
N TYR A 231 12.15 -3.99 7.29
CA TYR A 231 11.06 -3.40 8.10
C TYR A 231 10.23 -4.44 8.88
N HIS A 232 10.86 -5.51 9.38
CA HIS A 232 10.29 -6.63 10.16
C HIS A 232 9.38 -6.29 11.37
N GLN A 233 9.21 -5.03 11.77
CA GLN A 233 8.31 -4.61 12.87
C GLN A 233 6.93 -4.13 12.37
N THR A 234 6.72 -4.21 11.05
CA THR A 234 5.52 -3.76 10.35
C THR A 234 4.64 -4.96 9.98
N SER A 235 3.40 -4.74 9.53
CA SER A 235 2.63 -5.80 8.85
C SER A 235 3.11 -6.05 7.41
N GLY A 236 4.05 -5.22 6.91
CA GLY A 236 4.68 -5.40 5.61
C GLY A 236 5.11 -4.07 4.97
N VAL A 237 5.84 -4.16 3.86
CA VAL A 237 6.47 -3.03 3.17
C VAL A 237 6.37 -3.15 1.64
N ALA A 238 6.20 -2.03 0.93
CA ALA A 238 6.18 -1.99 -0.54
C ALA A 238 6.57 -0.61 -1.11
N TYR A 239 7.36 -0.58 -2.18
CA TYR A 239 7.64 0.64 -2.96
C TYR A 239 6.39 1.15 -3.69
N VAL A 240 6.28 2.47 -3.85
CA VAL A 240 5.05 3.13 -4.33
C VAL A 240 5.12 3.43 -5.83
N GLY A 241 4.04 3.13 -6.56
CA GLY A 241 3.88 3.51 -7.96
C GLY A 241 4.96 2.94 -8.88
N VAL A 242 5.47 1.75 -8.56
CA VAL A 242 6.55 1.09 -9.29
C VAL A 242 6.10 0.27 -10.50
N TRP A 243 4.81 -0.06 -10.58
CA TRP A 243 4.21 -0.78 -11.71
C TRP A 243 4.49 -0.10 -13.05
N GLY A 244 4.73 -0.88 -14.10
CA GLY A 244 4.96 -0.40 -15.45
C GLY A 244 6.31 0.31 -15.67
N ARG A 245 7.11 0.52 -14.62
CA ARG A 245 8.49 1.04 -14.78
C ARG A 245 9.40 -0.05 -15.32
N TYR A 246 10.41 0.35 -16.10
CA TYR A 246 11.44 -0.58 -16.58
C TYR A 246 12.24 -1.23 -15.43
N ASP A 247 12.35 -0.53 -14.30
CA ASP A 247 13.05 -0.96 -13.09
C ASP A 247 12.10 -1.53 -12.01
N PHE A 248 10.87 -1.96 -12.37
CA PHE A 248 9.92 -2.51 -11.39
C PHE A 248 10.49 -3.70 -10.61
N ALA A 249 11.09 -4.68 -11.30
CA ALA A 249 11.71 -5.85 -10.67
C ALA A 249 12.79 -5.49 -9.62
N TYR A 250 13.45 -4.34 -9.76
CA TYR A 250 14.43 -3.87 -8.76
C TYR A 250 13.77 -3.38 -7.46
N TYR A 251 12.51 -2.94 -7.49
CA TYR A 251 11.74 -2.56 -6.29
C TYR A 251 10.74 -3.62 -5.83
N SER A 252 10.62 -4.73 -6.56
CA SER A 252 9.99 -5.95 -6.09
C SER A 252 10.96 -6.70 -5.15
N PRO A 253 10.46 -7.64 -4.33
CA PRO A 253 9.06 -7.92 -4.03
C PRO A 253 8.44 -6.88 -3.07
N ALA A 254 7.10 -6.86 -3.02
CA ALA A 254 6.40 -6.39 -1.84
C ALA A 254 6.41 -7.49 -0.75
N LEU A 255 6.43 -7.09 0.52
CA LEU A 255 6.52 -8.03 1.65
C LEU A 255 5.32 -7.87 2.58
N VAL A 256 4.76 -9.00 3.02
CA VAL A 256 3.69 -9.10 4.02
C VAL A 256 4.15 -10.03 5.13
N TYR A 257 4.09 -9.54 6.36
CA TYR A 257 4.54 -10.28 7.54
C TYR A 257 3.35 -10.86 8.29
N TYR A 258 2.91 -12.06 7.88
CA TYR A 258 1.69 -12.69 8.39
C TYR A 258 1.72 -12.92 9.90
N ASP A 259 2.91 -13.07 10.49
CA ASP A 259 3.11 -13.27 11.92
C ASP A 259 3.21 -11.96 12.72
N ASN A 260 3.08 -10.79 12.07
CA ASN A 260 2.93 -9.46 12.68
C ASN A 260 1.49 -8.94 12.71
N MET A 261 0.53 -9.80 12.41
CA MET A 261 -0.90 -9.51 12.50
C MET A 261 -1.65 -10.73 13.04
N PRO A 262 -2.93 -10.62 13.43
CA PRO A 262 -3.74 -11.80 13.70
C PRO A 262 -3.76 -12.68 12.45
N ARG A 263 -3.43 -13.96 12.60
CA ARG A 263 -3.14 -14.90 11.50
C ARG A 263 -4.40 -15.40 10.76
N TYR A 264 -5.38 -14.53 10.53
CA TYR A 264 -6.57 -14.81 9.76
C TYR A 264 -6.32 -14.46 8.29
N ALA A 265 -6.80 -15.31 7.37
CA ALA A 265 -6.69 -15.11 5.93
C ALA A 265 -7.12 -13.69 5.50
N GLN A 266 -8.20 -13.14 6.08
CA GLN A 266 -8.67 -11.78 5.83
C GLN A 266 -7.59 -10.70 6.04
N HIS A 267 -6.90 -10.70 7.18
CA HIS A 267 -5.89 -9.67 7.48
C HIS A 267 -4.66 -9.79 6.57
N ILE A 268 -4.27 -11.02 6.24
CA ILE A 268 -3.14 -11.29 5.34
C ILE A 268 -3.50 -10.84 3.91
N ALA A 269 -4.71 -11.15 3.45
CA ALA A 269 -5.24 -10.71 2.16
C ALA A 269 -5.34 -9.18 2.06
N ASP A 270 -5.94 -8.52 3.06
CA ASP A 270 -6.04 -7.06 3.12
C ASP A 270 -4.65 -6.40 3.08
N ALA A 271 -3.69 -6.91 3.86
CA ALA A 271 -2.33 -6.41 3.87
C ALA A 271 -1.64 -6.56 2.50
N ALA A 272 -1.78 -7.73 1.86
CA ALA A 272 -1.23 -8.02 0.54
C ALA A 272 -1.88 -7.15 -0.56
N ALA A 273 -3.21 -7.07 -0.59
CA ALA A 273 -3.96 -6.24 -1.53
C ALA A 273 -3.56 -4.76 -1.41
N ILE A 274 -3.37 -4.24 -0.19
CA ILE A 274 -2.85 -2.88 0.04
C ILE A 274 -1.42 -2.71 -0.51
N LYS A 275 -0.52 -3.70 -0.34
CA LYS A 275 0.84 -3.62 -0.92
C LYS A 275 0.80 -3.58 -2.45
N LEU A 276 0.04 -4.48 -3.06
CA LEU A 276 -0.13 -4.55 -4.51
C LEU A 276 -0.72 -3.23 -5.03
N LYS A 277 -1.81 -2.73 -4.43
CA LYS A 277 -2.43 -1.42 -4.78
C LYS A 277 -1.45 -0.26 -4.67
N ARG A 278 -0.52 -0.27 -3.71
CA ARG A 278 0.54 0.76 -3.59
C ARG A 278 1.62 0.64 -4.66
N ALA A 279 2.05 -0.56 -5.02
CA ALA A 279 2.94 -0.77 -6.17
C ALA A 279 2.27 -0.31 -7.49
N LEU A 280 0.96 -0.54 -7.61
CA LEU A 280 0.13 -0.22 -8.78
C LEU A 280 -0.28 1.25 -8.94
N TRP A 281 -0.23 2.05 -7.86
CA TRP A 281 -0.88 3.37 -7.70
C TRP A 281 -1.25 4.13 -9.00
N HIS A 282 -2.53 4.04 -9.39
CA HIS A 282 -3.14 4.64 -10.59
C HIS A 282 -2.50 4.29 -11.96
N ARG A 283 -1.95 3.08 -12.15
CA ARG A 283 -1.32 2.67 -13.43
C ARG A 283 -2.03 1.54 -14.19
N LEU A 284 -3.01 0.87 -13.60
CA LEU A 284 -3.86 -0.07 -14.36
C LEU A 284 -5.03 0.67 -15.02
N PRO A 285 -5.33 0.40 -16.29
CA PRO A 285 -6.62 0.76 -16.87
C PRO A 285 -7.74 0.07 -16.09
N SER A 286 -8.76 0.82 -15.68
CA SER A 286 -10.02 0.24 -15.21
C SER A 286 -10.65 -0.56 -16.36
N GLY A 287 -10.85 -1.86 -16.17
CA GLY A 287 -11.55 -2.69 -17.13
C GLY A 287 -13.00 -2.23 -17.26
N GLN A 288 -13.53 -2.18 -18.49
CA GLN A 288 -14.93 -1.86 -18.68
C GLN A 288 -15.81 -2.98 -18.09
N THR A 289 -16.78 -2.56 -17.28
CA THR A 289 -17.90 -3.31 -16.66
C THR A 289 -17.55 -4.60 -15.89
N PRO A 290 -17.97 -4.74 -14.61
CA PRO A 290 -17.80 -5.99 -13.86
C PRO A 290 -18.52 -7.15 -14.55
N ARG A 291 -17.76 -8.12 -15.07
CA ARG A 291 -18.33 -9.41 -15.45
C ARG A 291 -18.63 -10.20 -14.17
N GLN A 292 -19.86 -10.70 -14.06
CA GLN A 292 -20.27 -11.51 -12.92
C GLN A 292 -19.39 -12.77 -12.83
N PHE A 293 -19.01 -13.11 -11.59
CA PHE A 293 -18.29 -14.32 -11.26
C PHE A 293 -19.11 -15.54 -11.72
N SER A 294 -18.57 -16.37 -12.61
CA SER A 294 -19.22 -17.61 -13.02
C SER A 294 -18.86 -18.71 -12.01
N SER A 295 -19.85 -19.14 -11.21
CA SER A 295 -19.68 -20.13 -10.13
C SER A 295 -19.52 -21.57 -10.63
N LYS A 296 -18.83 -21.79 -11.76
CA LYS A 296 -18.70 -23.11 -12.42
C LYS A 296 -17.31 -23.73 -12.37
N ASN A 297 -16.31 -22.98 -11.94
CA ASN A 297 -14.93 -23.44 -11.72
C ASN A 297 -14.49 -23.02 -10.30
N VAL A 298 -15.15 -23.58 -9.28
CA VAL A 298 -14.76 -23.55 -7.86
C VAL A 298 -14.85 -24.98 -7.36
#